data_AF-A0A317Z9B0-F1
#
_entry.id   AF-A0A317Z9B0-F1
#
_cell.length_a   1.000
_cell.length_b   1.000
_cell.length_c   1.000
_cell.angle_alpha   90.00
_cell.angle_beta   90.00
_cell.angle_gamma   90.00
#
_symmetry.space_group_name_H-M   'P 1'
#
loop_
_entity.id
_entity.type
_entity.pdbx_description
1 polymer ?
#
loop_
_entity_poly.entity_id
_entity_poly.type
_entity_poly.pdbx_seq_one_letter_code
_entity_poly.pdbx_strand_id
1 'polypeptide(L)'
;DYENVRSEVDLRHAVARIGTPGILKPVGASGSKGIFKIESEECIEYVYETLRHATSPERDKVYHYYPNDYIYEGYLVGEEVSVEGVVQNGEVRIAGITDKAVTPEYSLEYIAIFPSDKNAALQQEIKTKATQAIQSLGIDHCAFHLEGRVTKDGFKVIESAARPGGGFIASHLIPGASGHSFIEKILDVAVGNDVTENWPTFDQTSKKMCFYSVMAEQAGIFKGIQGLDRLVEIPGVHYVVSLKNYGDSVILPPEHFSSCFVLNIVFEAESTEAVQQKIDWIHEVIEVIVE
;
A
#
# COMPACT_ATOMS: atom_id res chain seq x y z
N ASP A 1 12.95 -12.54 10.47
CA ASP A 1 12.46 -13.93 10.67
C ASP A 1 10.95 -13.96 10.64
N TYR A 2 10.38 -15.12 10.28
CA TYR A 2 8.94 -15.37 10.30
C TYR A 2 8.63 -16.80 10.76
N GLU A 3 7.43 -17.03 11.26
CA GLU A 3 6.84 -18.35 11.56
C GLU A 3 5.41 -18.44 11.03
N ASN A 4 5.00 -19.65 10.65
CA ASN A 4 3.60 -19.93 10.34
C ASN A 4 2.80 -20.09 11.64
N VAL A 5 1.57 -19.58 11.66
CA VAL A 5 0.71 -19.57 12.84
C VAL A 5 -0.67 -20.10 12.47
N ARG A 6 -1.06 -21.24 13.04
CA ARG A 6 -2.39 -21.86 12.84
C ARG A 6 -3.19 -22.02 14.12
N SER A 7 -2.57 -21.72 15.26
CA SER A 7 -3.15 -21.75 16.59
C SER A 7 -2.55 -20.65 17.47
N GLU A 8 -3.21 -20.30 18.57
CA GLU A 8 -2.65 -19.38 19.56
C GLU A 8 -1.32 -19.92 20.15
N VAL A 9 -1.19 -21.25 20.27
CA VAL A 9 0.05 -21.89 20.74
C VAL A 9 1.20 -21.65 19.75
N ASP A 10 0.94 -21.77 18.45
CA ASP A 10 1.94 -21.44 17.42
C ASP A 10 2.34 -19.97 17.51
N LEU A 11 1.38 -19.06 17.74
CA LEU A 11 1.65 -17.64 17.91
C LEU A 11 2.56 -17.37 19.12
N ARG A 12 2.28 -17.99 20.27
CA ARG A 12 3.11 -17.86 21.47
C ARG A 12 4.54 -18.36 21.21
N HIS A 13 4.70 -19.48 20.51
CA HIS A 13 6.02 -19.97 20.12
C HIS A 13 6.73 -19.02 19.14
N ALA A 14 6.00 -18.49 18.16
CA ALA A 14 6.54 -17.55 17.18
C ALA A 14 7.01 -16.25 17.84
N VAL A 15 6.22 -15.70 18.77
CA VAL A 15 6.57 -14.50 19.55
C VAL A 15 7.79 -14.77 20.43
N ALA A 16 7.83 -15.89 21.15
CA ALA A 16 8.97 -16.25 21.99
C ALA A 16 10.29 -16.40 21.20
N ARG A 17 10.20 -16.84 19.93
CA ARG A 17 11.37 -17.03 19.06
C ARG A 17 11.81 -15.75 18.35
N ILE A 18 10.87 -14.99 17.79
CA ILE A 18 11.14 -13.82 16.94
C ILE A 18 11.25 -12.53 17.78
N GLY A 19 10.54 -12.46 18.90
CA GLY A 19 10.43 -11.30 19.77
C GLY A 19 9.38 -10.30 19.31
N THR A 20 9.17 -9.25 20.12
CA THR A 20 8.28 -8.12 19.82
C THR A 20 9.07 -6.82 19.58
N PRO A 21 8.52 -5.83 18.84
CA PRO A 21 7.24 -5.90 18.13
C PRO A 21 7.29 -6.80 16.89
N GLY A 22 6.14 -7.41 16.57
CA GLY A 22 5.98 -8.20 15.35
C GLY A 22 4.60 -8.02 14.72
N ILE A 23 4.46 -8.46 13.47
CA ILE A 23 3.23 -8.39 12.68
C ILE A 23 2.64 -9.79 12.57
N LEU A 24 1.37 -9.92 12.93
CA LEU A 24 0.54 -11.07 12.64
C LEU A 24 -0.41 -10.71 11.48
N LYS A 25 -0.36 -11.48 10.39
CA LYS A 25 -1.20 -11.25 9.20
C LYS A 25 -1.63 -12.55 8.52
N PRO A 26 -2.77 -12.59 7.80
CA PRO A 26 -3.18 -13.76 7.03
C PRO A 26 -2.21 -14.03 5.87
N VAL A 27 -2.00 -15.31 5.55
CA VAL A 27 -1.14 -15.70 4.42
C VAL A 27 -1.77 -15.39 3.05
N GLY A 28 -3.08 -15.14 3.01
CA GLY A 28 -3.80 -14.81 1.79
C GLY A 28 -4.90 -13.78 2.00
N ALA A 29 -4.62 -12.53 1.58
CA ALA A 29 -5.56 -11.42 1.47
C ALA A 29 -4.90 -10.30 0.63
N SER A 30 -5.54 -9.12 0.56
CA SER A 30 -4.96 -7.91 -0.05
C SER A 30 -5.56 -6.66 0.58
N GLY A 31 -4.87 -5.52 0.50
CA GLY A 31 -5.38 -4.22 0.95
C GLY A 31 -5.33 -4.04 2.47
N SER A 32 -4.23 -4.51 3.09
CA SER A 32 -3.97 -4.42 4.53
C SER A 32 -5.05 -5.03 5.44
N LYS A 33 -5.86 -5.96 4.91
CA LYS A 33 -6.91 -6.63 5.68
C LYS A 33 -6.30 -7.63 6.65
N GLY A 34 -6.53 -7.43 7.94
CA GLY A 34 -6.09 -8.35 8.98
C GLY A 34 -4.60 -8.25 9.32
N ILE A 35 -3.98 -7.08 9.18
CA ILE A 35 -2.61 -6.84 9.65
C ILE A 35 -2.69 -6.29 11.08
N PHE A 36 -2.11 -7.01 12.05
CA PHE A 36 -2.08 -6.59 13.45
C PHE A 36 -0.65 -6.55 13.98
N LYS A 37 -0.33 -5.48 14.70
CA LYS A 37 0.94 -5.36 15.42
C LYS A 37 0.82 -5.89 16.85
N ILE A 38 1.71 -6.80 17.21
CA ILE A 38 1.86 -7.33 18.57
C ILE A 38 3.05 -6.63 19.22
N GLU A 39 2.77 -5.74 20.17
CA GLU A 39 3.79 -4.95 20.90
C GLU A 39 4.38 -5.72 22.09
N SER A 40 3.61 -6.62 22.70
CA SER A 40 4.04 -7.40 23.86
C SER A 40 3.36 -8.77 23.92
N GLU A 41 3.90 -9.69 24.71
CA GLU A 41 3.30 -11.01 24.92
C GLU A 41 1.92 -10.96 25.59
N GLU A 42 1.62 -9.87 26.31
CA GLU A 42 0.37 -9.68 27.05
C GLU A 42 -0.84 -9.54 26.13
N CYS A 43 -0.65 -9.08 24.88
CA CYS A 43 -1.76 -8.90 23.94
C CYS A 43 -2.00 -10.08 22.99
N ILE A 44 -1.23 -11.17 23.10
CA ILE A 44 -1.28 -12.31 22.16
C ILE A 44 -2.68 -12.89 22.01
N GLU A 45 -3.34 -13.24 23.12
CA GLU A 45 -4.67 -13.86 23.11
C GLU A 45 -5.71 -12.94 22.47
N TYR A 46 -5.72 -11.67 22.88
CA TYR A 46 -6.62 -10.66 22.34
C TYR A 46 -6.41 -10.45 20.84
N VAL A 47 -5.15 -10.28 20.39
CA VAL A 47 -4.83 -10.06 18.97
C VAL A 47 -5.18 -11.29 18.14
N TYR A 48 -4.89 -12.49 18.63
CA TYR A 48 -5.20 -13.74 17.92
C TYR A 48 -6.71 -13.90 17.68
N GLU A 49 -7.51 -13.75 18.73
CA GLU A 49 -8.98 -13.86 18.61
C GLU A 49 -9.58 -12.74 17.77
N THR A 50 -9.08 -11.51 17.91
CA THR A 50 -9.53 -10.37 17.09
C THR A 50 -9.22 -10.61 15.61
N LEU A 51 -8.00 -11.06 15.29
CA LEU A 51 -7.61 -11.39 13.93
C LEU A 51 -8.48 -12.52 13.37
N ARG A 52 -8.66 -13.59 14.14
CA ARG A 52 -9.49 -14.75 13.75
C ARG A 52 -10.90 -14.33 13.40
N HIS A 53 -11.50 -13.48 14.21
CA HIS A 53 -12.83 -12.94 13.96
C HIS A 53 -12.86 -12.02 12.73
N ALA A 54 -11.89 -11.10 12.61
CA ALA A 54 -11.80 -10.15 11.51
C ALA A 54 -11.48 -10.82 10.15
N THR A 55 -10.83 -11.98 10.17
CA THR A 55 -10.45 -12.77 8.99
C THR A 55 -11.36 -13.98 8.76
N SER A 56 -12.61 -13.94 9.26
CA SER A 56 -13.55 -15.02 9.03
C SER A 56 -14.10 -14.98 7.59
N PRO A 57 -14.37 -16.14 6.96
CA PRO A 57 -14.99 -16.19 5.64
C PRO A 57 -16.40 -15.58 5.56
N GLU A 58 -17.08 -15.43 6.71
CA GLU A 58 -18.39 -14.76 6.79
C GLU A 58 -18.26 -13.24 6.56
N ARG A 59 -17.10 -12.65 6.90
CA ARG A 59 -16.81 -11.23 6.69
C ARG A 59 -16.32 -10.95 5.28
N ASP A 60 -15.42 -11.78 4.77
CA ASP A 60 -14.90 -11.66 3.43
C ASP A 60 -14.56 -13.03 2.85
N LYS A 61 -15.09 -13.30 1.65
CA LYS A 61 -14.91 -14.58 0.97
C LYS A 61 -13.45 -14.88 0.63
N VAL A 62 -12.58 -13.88 0.59
CA VAL A 62 -11.14 -14.08 0.37
C VAL A 62 -10.51 -15.02 1.41
N TYR A 63 -11.05 -15.04 2.64
CA TYR A 63 -10.52 -15.89 3.71
C TYR A 63 -10.93 -17.37 3.57
N HIS A 64 -11.75 -17.74 2.59
CA HIS A 64 -11.97 -19.15 2.26
C HIS A 64 -10.75 -19.85 1.67
N TYR A 65 -9.81 -19.11 1.06
CA TYR A 65 -8.63 -19.72 0.43
C TYR A 65 -7.63 -20.25 1.46
N TYR A 66 -7.41 -19.52 2.55
CA TYR A 66 -6.44 -19.86 3.60
C TYR A 66 -7.02 -19.60 5.01
N PRO A 67 -8.06 -20.35 5.41
CA PRO A 67 -8.76 -20.09 6.66
C PRO A 67 -7.88 -20.38 7.88
N ASN A 68 -7.78 -19.42 8.80
CA ASN A 68 -6.96 -19.51 10.02
C ASN A 68 -5.48 -19.86 9.76
N ASP A 69 -4.93 -19.48 8.59
CA ASP A 69 -3.52 -19.63 8.27
C ASP A 69 -2.87 -18.24 8.26
N TYR A 70 -1.97 -18.01 9.21
CA TYR A 70 -1.34 -16.72 9.47
C TYR A 70 0.18 -16.85 9.43
N ILE A 71 0.84 -15.71 9.33
CA ILE A 71 2.29 -15.56 9.49
C ILE A 71 2.56 -14.53 10.57
N TYR A 72 3.50 -14.86 11.47
CA TYR A 72 4.07 -13.90 12.41
C TYR A 72 5.49 -13.56 11.97
N GLU A 73 5.79 -12.28 11.80
CA GLU A 73 7.10 -11.79 11.37
C GLU A 73 7.56 -10.60 12.22
N GLY A 74 8.88 -10.40 12.35
CA GLY A 74 9.41 -9.26 13.10
C GLY A 74 9.04 -7.93 12.45
N TYR A 75 8.68 -6.93 13.25
CA TYR A 75 8.26 -5.62 12.72
C TYR A 75 9.44 -4.88 12.10
N LEU A 76 9.32 -4.52 10.83
CA LEU A 76 10.32 -3.75 10.11
C LEU A 76 10.11 -2.26 10.39
N VAL A 77 11.04 -1.67 11.15
CA VAL A 77 11.06 -0.22 11.43
C VAL A 77 11.74 0.50 10.28
N GLY A 78 11.01 1.41 9.63
CA GLY A 78 11.51 2.14 8.47
C GLY A 78 10.41 2.80 7.65
N GLU A 79 10.81 3.61 6.69
CA GLU A 79 9.90 4.19 5.70
C GLU A 79 9.45 3.12 4.71
N GLU A 80 8.16 3.11 4.38
CA GLU A 80 7.60 2.14 3.45
C GLU A 80 7.63 2.67 2.01
N VAL A 81 7.95 1.78 1.08
CA VAL A 81 7.97 2.07 -0.36
C VAL A 81 7.39 0.90 -1.13
N SER A 82 6.91 1.18 -2.34
CA SER A 82 6.74 0.15 -3.36
C SER A 82 7.66 0.36 -4.57
N VAL A 83 7.88 -0.73 -5.29
CA VAL A 83 8.59 -0.79 -6.56
C VAL A 83 7.65 -1.39 -7.59
N GLU A 84 7.39 -0.62 -8.64
CA GLU A 84 6.55 -1.04 -9.76
C GLU A 84 7.41 -1.39 -10.96
N GLY A 85 7.02 -2.45 -11.68
CA GLY A 85 7.72 -2.82 -12.91
C GLY A 85 7.05 -3.98 -13.63
N VAL A 86 7.74 -4.52 -14.63
CA VAL A 86 7.33 -5.72 -15.36
C VAL A 86 8.46 -6.74 -15.39
N VAL A 87 8.09 -7.99 -15.60
CA VAL A 87 9.00 -9.08 -15.96
C VAL A 87 8.59 -9.62 -17.33
N GLN A 88 9.56 -9.77 -18.23
CA GLN A 88 9.36 -10.37 -19.54
C GLN A 88 10.62 -11.14 -19.94
N ASN A 89 10.46 -12.41 -20.34
CA ASN A 89 11.56 -13.30 -20.72
C ASN A 89 12.63 -13.40 -19.60
N GLY A 90 12.20 -13.36 -18.33
CA GLY A 90 13.08 -13.35 -17.15
C GLY A 90 13.83 -12.04 -16.89
N GLU A 91 13.64 -10.99 -17.69
CA GLU A 91 14.21 -9.67 -17.46
C GLU A 91 13.26 -8.78 -16.64
N VAL A 92 13.77 -8.20 -15.55
CA VAL A 92 13.04 -7.25 -14.71
C VAL A 92 13.28 -5.81 -15.20
N ARG A 93 12.20 -5.09 -15.48
CA ARG A 93 12.22 -3.66 -15.83
C ARG A 93 11.42 -2.87 -14.81
N ILE A 94 12.10 -2.00 -14.06
CA ILE A 94 11.48 -1.17 -13.02
C ILE A 94 11.00 0.13 -13.65
N ALA A 95 9.75 0.50 -13.36
CA ALA A 95 9.18 1.80 -13.68
C ALA A 95 9.65 2.85 -12.66
N GLY A 96 9.57 2.56 -11.37
CA GLY A 96 10.17 3.43 -10.35
C GLY A 96 9.86 2.98 -8.93
N ILE A 97 10.04 3.92 -8.00
CA ILE A 97 9.82 3.73 -6.57
C ILE A 97 8.77 4.74 -6.13
N THR A 98 7.79 4.26 -5.36
CA THR A 98 6.73 5.06 -4.77
C THR A 98 6.91 5.11 -3.25
N ASP A 99 7.00 6.29 -2.65
CA ASP A 99 7.03 6.47 -1.19
C ASP A 99 5.60 6.32 -0.62
N LYS A 100 5.45 5.65 0.53
CA LYS A 100 4.14 5.37 1.14
C LYS A 100 4.01 5.88 2.57
N ALA A 101 2.79 6.24 2.96
CA ALA A 101 2.42 6.37 4.37
C ALA A 101 1.25 5.45 4.71
N VAL A 102 1.38 4.76 5.84
CA VAL A 102 0.41 3.80 6.36
C VAL A 102 0.04 4.11 7.80
N THR A 103 -1.17 3.73 8.23
CA THR A 103 -1.56 3.90 9.63
C THR A 103 -0.71 3.02 10.56
N PRO A 104 -0.37 3.50 11.78
CA PRO A 104 0.53 2.74 12.67
C PRO A 104 -0.02 1.40 13.17
N GLU A 105 -1.34 1.30 13.35
CA GLU A 105 -1.97 0.15 14.02
C GLU A 105 -2.30 -0.99 13.04
N TYR A 106 -2.80 -0.64 11.84
CA TYR A 106 -3.33 -1.60 10.87
C TYR A 106 -2.66 -1.54 9.49
N SER A 107 -1.62 -0.70 9.34
CA SER A 107 -0.90 -0.52 8.07
C SER A 107 -1.81 -0.17 6.90
N LEU A 108 -2.85 0.65 7.14
CA LEU A 108 -3.73 1.13 6.08
C LEU A 108 -3.03 2.22 5.28
N GLU A 109 -2.80 1.99 3.99
CA GLU A 109 -2.21 2.99 3.09
C GLU A 109 -3.16 4.18 2.90
N TYR A 110 -2.63 5.38 3.11
CA TYR A 110 -3.39 6.62 2.89
C TYR A 110 -2.62 7.68 2.09
N ILE A 111 -1.31 7.49 1.86
CA ILE A 111 -0.51 8.32 0.95
C ILE A 111 0.35 7.42 0.08
N ALA A 112 0.45 7.75 -1.21
CA ALA A 112 1.48 7.24 -2.12
C ALA A 112 2.04 8.38 -2.98
N ILE A 113 3.35 8.56 -3.02
CA ILE A 113 4.04 9.65 -3.72
C ILE A 113 5.04 9.07 -4.73
N PHE A 114 4.87 9.41 -6.00
CA PHE A 114 5.75 8.98 -7.09
C PHE A 114 6.30 10.19 -7.87
N PRO A 115 7.57 10.15 -8.32
CA PRO A 115 8.60 9.20 -7.93
C PRO A 115 9.20 9.54 -6.56
N SER A 116 9.91 8.59 -5.93
CA SER A 116 10.58 8.81 -4.64
C SER A 116 11.71 9.86 -4.71
N ASP A 117 11.87 10.64 -3.64
CA ASP A 117 12.97 11.60 -3.43
C ASP A 117 14.20 10.99 -2.73
N LYS A 118 14.19 9.69 -2.46
CA LYS A 118 15.33 9.00 -1.83
C LYS A 118 16.60 9.19 -2.65
N ASN A 119 17.74 9.25 -1.99
CA ASN A 119 19.02 9.46 -2.67
C ASN A 119 19.36 8.30 -3.63
N ALA A 120 20.22 8.58 -4.63
CA ALA A 120 20.55 7.63 -5.69
C ALA A 120 21.11 6.29 -5.18
N ALA A 121 21.92 6.30 -4.11
CA ALA A 121 22.48 5.07 -3.55
C ALA A 121 21.38 4.17 -2.96
N LEU A 122 20.45 4.76 -2.22
CA LEU A 122 19.31 4.05 -1.64
C LEU A 122 18.33 3.55 -2.71
N GLN A 123 18.03 4.37 -3.73
CA GLN A 123 17.21 3.93 -4.86
C GLN A 123 17.86 2.74 -5.59
N GLN A 124 19.17 2.77 -5.80
CA GLN A 124 19.89 1.67 -6.42
C GLN A 124 19.83 0.40 -5.55
N GLU A 125 19.95 0.52 -4.23
CA GLU A 125 19.79 -0.61 -3.31
C GLU A 125 18.38 -1.21 -3.42
N ILE A 126 17.34 -0.38 -3.36
CA ILE A 126 15.93 -0.80 -3.46
C ILE A 126 15.71 -1.53 -4.79
N LYS A 127 16.11 -0.92 -5.91
CA LYS A 127 15.97 -1.51 -7.26
C LYS A 127 16.69 -2.85 -7.37
N THR A 128 17.91 -2.95 -6.85
CA THR A 128 18.71 -4.18 -6.89
C THR A 128 18.04 -5.32 -6.12
N LYS A 129 17.61 -5.04 -4.87
CA LYS A 129 16.95 -6.04 -4.02
C LYS A 129 15.56 -6.41 -4.54
N ALA A 130 14.81 -5.46 -5.10
CA ALA A 130 13.54 -5.74 -5.74
C ALA A 130 13.74 -6.67 -6.95
N THR A 131 14.69 -6.39 -7.84
CA THR A 131 15.02 -7.27 -8.97
C THR A 131 15.39 -8.68 -8.50
N GLN A 132 16.24 -8.82 -7.48
CA GLN A 132 16.62 -10.11 -6.91
C GLN A 132 15.41 -10.88 -6.35
N ALA A 133 14.52 -10.19 -5.63
CA ALA A 133 13.32 -10.79 -5.07
C ALA A 133 12.38 -11.28 -6.18
N ILE A 134 12.11 -10.44 -7.18
CA ILE A 134 11.25 -10.78 -8.32
C ILE A 134 11.81 -11.97 -9.11
N GLN A 135 13.11 -11.96 -9.41
CA GLN A 135 13.77 -13.09 -10.10
C GLN A 135 13.69 -14.38 -9.28
N SER A 136 13.82 -14.30 -7.96
CA SER A 136 13.74 -15.46 -7.05
C SER A 136 12.34 -16.06 -6.98
N LEU A 137 11.29 -15.27 -7.22
CA LEU A 137 9.91 -15.75 -7.30
C LEU A 137 9.62 -16.52 -8.59
N GLY A 138 10.45 -16.37 -9.63
CA GLY A 138 10.28 -17.07 -10.91
C GLY A 138 9.02 -16.65 -11.68
N ILE A 139 8.45 -15.48 -11.37
CA ILE A 139 7.33 -14.90 -12.13
C ILE A 139 7.84 -14.33 -13.46
N ASP A 140 7.03 -14.41 -14.50
CA ASP A 140 7.37 -13.90 -15.83
C ASP A 140 6.12 -13.46 -16.59
N HIS A 141 6.29 -12.66 -17.64
CA HIS A 141 5.22 -12.10 -18.46
C HIS A 141 4.11 -11.39 -17.67
N CYS A 142 4.50 -10.60 -16.67
CA CYS A 142 3.56 -9.91 -15.80
C CYS A 142 4.11 -8.56 -15.30
N ALA A 143 3.20 -7.68 -14.88
CA ALA A 143 3.57 -6.62 -13.95
C ALA A 143 3.89 -7.19 -12.57
N PHE A 144 4.67 -6.44 -11.79
CA PHE A 144 4.79 -6.65 -10.37
C PHE A 144 4.58 -5.36 -9.58
N HIS A 145 4.10 -5.56 -8.36
CA HIS A 145 4.04 -4.57 -7.30
C HIS A 145 4.75 -5.19 -6.11
N LEU A 146 5.89 -4.63 -5.72
CA LEU A 146 6.67 -5.11 -4.58
C LEU A 146 6.68 -4.04 -3.51
N GLU A 147 6.33 -4.40 -2.28
CA GLU A 147 6.38 -3.51 -1.12
C GLU A 147 7.55 -3.88 -0.23
N GLY A 148 8.13 -2.87 0.41
CA GLY A 148 9.17 -3.08 1.39
C GLY A 148 9.44 -1.85 2.23
N ARG A 149 10.31 -2.00 3.22
CA ARG A 149 10.71 -0.91 4.11
C ARG A 149 12.19 -0.63 4.00
N VAL A 150 12.52 0.66 3.96
CA VAL A 150 13.88 1.16 4.15
C VAL A 150 14.17 1.20 5.65
N THR A 151 14.87 0.17 6.12
CA THR A 151 15.26 0.05 7.53
C THR A 151 16.67 0.59 7.76
N LYS A 152 17.07 0.71 9.03
CA LYS A 152 18.48 0.99 9.39
C LYS A 152 19.48 -0.02 8.81
N ASP A 153 19.03 -1.25 8.54
CA ASP A 153 19.83 -2.35 8.01
C ASP A 153 19.62 -2.53 6.48
N GLY A 154 19.15 -1.47 5.82
CA GLY A 154 18.85 -1.42 4.39
C GLY A 154 17.41 -1.79 4.04
N PHE A 155 17.12 -1.85 2.75
CA PHE A 155 15.80 -2.21 2.22
C PHE A 155 15.46 -3.68 2.52
N LYS A 156 14.24 -3.93 2.99
CA LYS A 156 13.68 -5.25 3.33
C LYS A 156 12.32 -5.41 2.64
N VAL A 157 12.17 -6.48 1.87
CA VAL A 157 10.91 -6.81 1.19
C VAL A 157 9.86 -7.24 2.21
N ILE A 158 8.62 -6.76 2.04
CA ILE A 158 7.45 -7.15 2.83
C ILE A 158 6.60 -8.13 2.03
N GLU A 159 6.20 -7.75 0.82
CA GLU A 159 5.36 -8.57 -0.06
C GLU A 159 5.61 -8.25 -1.53
N SER A 160 5.18 -9.16 -2.41
CA SER A 160 5.14 -8.90 -3.84
C SER A 160 3.92 -9.58 -4.48
N ALA A 161 3.32 -8.90 -5.44
CA ALA A 161 2.19 -9.40 -6.22
C ALA A 161 2.51 -9.32 -7.73
N ALA A 162 2.20 -10.38 -8.47
CA ALA A 162 2.33 -10.46 -9.94
C ALA A 162 1.18 -9.71 -10.66
N ARG A 163 0.97 -8.45 -10.30
CA ARG A 163 -0.03 -7.54 -10.87
C ARG A 163 0.42 -6.09 -10.70
N PRO A 164 -0.21 -5.14 -11.40
CA PRO A 164 0.01 -3.71 -11.15
C PRO A 164 -0.35 -3.31 -9.71
N GLY A 165 0.32 -2.27 -9.22
CA GLY A 165 0.01 -1.63 -7.95
C GLY A 165 -1.37 -0.96 -7.95
N GLY A 166 -2.04 -1.01 -6.79
CA GLY A 166 -3.29 -0.28 -6.53
C GLY A 166 -3.04 1.20 -6.25
N GLY A 167 -3.93 1.87 -5.52
CA GLY A 167 -3.68 3.23 -5.02
C GLY A 167 -3.43 4.27 -6.12
N PHE A 168 -4.02 4.08 -7.30
CA PHE A 168 -3.80 4.91 -8.49
C PHE A 168 -2.35 4.92 -9.02
N ILE A 169 -1.42 4.14 -8.44
CA ILE A 169 0.02 4.16 -8.73
C ILE A 169 0.28 3.89 -10.22
N ALA A 170 -0.12 2.71 -10.70
CA ALA A 170 0.15 2.29 -12.08
C ALA A 170 -0.63 3.09 -13.13
N SER A 171 -1.85 3.48 -12.78
CA SER A 171 -2.80 4.12 -13.70
C SER A 171 -2.68 5.65 -13.82
N HIS A 172 -2.26 6.34 -12.77
CA HIS A 172 -2.31 7.81 -12.70
C HIS A 172 -1.01 8.41 -12.19
N LEU A 173 -0.40 7.87 -11.13
CA LEU A 173 0.80 8.48 -10.57
C LEU A 173 2.00 8.34 -11.52
N ILE A 174 2.28 7.12 -11.99
CA ILE A 174 3.38 6.89 -12.93
C ILE A 174 3.18 7.66 -14.24
N PRO A 175 2.01 7.57 -14.92
CA PRO A 175 1.80 8.34 -16.16
C PRO A 175 1.74 9.85 -15.94
N GLY A 176 1.15 10.32 -14.85
CA GLY A 176 1.04 11.75 -14.54
C GLY A 176 2.39 12.41 -14.27
N ALA A 177 3.32 11.68 -13.63
CA ALA A 177 4.66 12.18 -13.34
C ALA A 177 5.58 12.10 -14.57
N SER A 178 5.51 10.99 -15.31
CA SER A 178 6.46 10.68 -16.40
C SER A 178 6.02 11.13 -17.79
N GLY A 179 4.71 11.30 -18.01
CA GLY A 179 4.13 11.44 -19.35
C GLY A 179 4.05 10.14 -20.15
N HIS A 180 4.42 8.99 -19.56
CA HIS A 180 4.42 7.68 -20.22
C HIS A 180 3.44 6.71 -19.57
N SER A 181 2.63 6.04 -20.38
CA SER A 181 1.65 5.07 -19.87
C SER A 181 2.34 3.77 -19.43
N PHE A 182 2.39 3.53 -18.12
CA PHE A 182 2.87 2.26 -17.59
C PHE A 182 1.88 1.11 -17.90
N ILE A 183 0.58 1.39 -17.90
CA ILE A 183 -0.45 0.41 -18.27
C ILE A 183 -0.26 -0.09 -19.71
N GLU A 184 0.13 0.78 -20.65
CA GLU A 184 0.46 0.34 -22.01
C GLU A 184 1.62 -0.67 -22.03
N LYS A 185 2.67 -0.45 -21.23
CA LYS A 185 3.78 -1.42 -21.13
C LYS A 185 3.35 -2.74 -20.50
N ILE A 186 2.43 -2.70 -19.54
CA ILE A 186 1.85 -3.91 -18.96
C ILE A 186 1.05 -4.68 -20.00
N LEU A 187 0.25 -3.98 -20.82
CA LEU A 187 -0.50 -4.59 -21.91
C LEU A 187 0.43 -5.16 -22.99
N ASP A 188 1.48 -4.43 -23.36
CA ASP A 188 2.51 -4.90 -24.29
C ASP A 188 3.10 -6.24 -23.82
N VAL A 189 3.51 -6.35 -22.56
CA VAL A 189 4.00 -7.60 -21.98
C VAL A 189 2.94 -8.72 -22.05
N ALA A 190 1.70 -8.41 -21.72
CA ALA A 190 0.61 -9.39 -21.70
C ALA A 190 0.26 -9.94 -23.09
N VAL A 191 0.42 -9.14 -24.16
CA VAL A 191 0.19 -9.57 -25.54
C VAL A 191 1.45 -10.10 -26.23
N GLY A 192 2.59 -10.11 -25.53
CA GLY A 192 3.87 -10.62 -26.04
C GLY A 192 4.69 -9.62 -26.87
N ASN A 193 4.34 -8.33 -26.84
CA ASN A 193 5.17 -7.28 -27.42
C ASN A 193 6.41 -7.06 -26.56
N ASP A 194 7.58 -6.95 -27.20
CA ASP A 194 8.83 -6.70 -26.52
C ASP A 194 8.89 -5.27 -25.96
N VAL A 195 9.01 -5.14 -24.63
CA VAL A 195 9.18 -3.85 -23.95
C VAL A 195 10.62 -3.55 -23.59
N THR A 196 11.55 -4.48 -23.81
CA THR A 196 12.96 -4.37 -23.41
C THR A 196 13.71 -3.32 -24.24
N GLU A 197 13.39 -3.19 -25.52
CA GLU A 197 14.06 -2.22 -26.40
C GLU A 197 13.54 -0.79 -26.20
N ASN A 198 12.27 -0.64 -25.80
CA ASN A 198 11.57 0.65 -25.76
C ASN A 198 11.00 0.97 -24.37
N TRP A 199 11.78 0.70 -23.32
CA TRP A 199 11.41 1.01 -21.94
C TRP A 199 11.60 2.52 -21.65
N PRO A 200 10.52 3.27 -21.34
CA PRO A 200 10.64 4.68 -21.01
C PRO A 200 11.33 4.90 -19.65
N THR A 201 11.92 6.08 -19.47
CA THR A 201 12.36 6.53 -18.16
C THR A 201 11.17 7.15 -17.42
N PHE A 202 10.60 6.44 -16.45
CA PHE A 202 9.41 6.91 -15.74
C PHE A 202 9.71 7.78 -14.52
N ASP A 203 10.85 7.60 -13.86
CA ASP A 203 11.13 8.15 -12.53
C ASP A 203 12.12 9.32 -12.53
N GLN A 204 12.64 9.74 -13.69
CA GLN A 204 13.51 10.92 -13.83
C GLN A 204 12.72 12.16 -14.24
N THR A 205 11.84 12.61 -13.34
CA THR A 205 10.97 13.77 -13.54
C THR A 205 11.04 14.70 -12.33
N SER A 206 10.89 16.00 -12.57
CA SER A 206 10.80 17.01 -11.51
C SER A 206 9.40 17.07 -10.88
N LYS A 207 8.40 16.48 -11.53
CA LYS A 207 7.01 16.50 -11.07
C LYS A 207 6.73 15.34 -10.12
N LYS A 208 6.04 15.61 -9.01
CA LYS A 208 5.48 14.59 -8.12
C LYS A 208 4.00 14.38 -8.41
N MET A 209 3.57 13.13 -8.33
CA MET A 209 2.16 12.75 -8.26
C MET A 209 1.89 12.10 -6.91
N CYS A 210 0.80 12.50 -6.27
CA CYS A 210 0.37 11.99 -4.99
C CYS A 210 -1.03 11.38 -5.11
N PHE A 211 -1.19 10.19 -4.55
CA PHE A 211 -2.48 9.67 -4.12
C PHE A 211 -2.62 9.94 -2.62
N TYR A 212 -3.73 10.55 -2.23
CA TYR A 212 -4.07 10.82 -0.84
C TYR A 212 -5.49 10.33 -0.54
N SER A 213 -5.65 9.56 0.53
CA SER A 213 -6.94 9.05 0.99
C SER A 213 -7.32 9.66 2.33
N VAL A 214 -8.53 10.21 2.40
CA VAL A 214 -9.12 10.76 3.62
C VAL A 214 -9.90 9.65 4.30
N MET A 215 -9.64 9.49 5.60
CA MET A 215 -10.32 8.53 6.46
C MET A 215 -11.23 9.24 7.45
N ALA A 216 -12.39 8.64 7.72
CA ALA A 216 -13.22 9.01 8.86
C ALA A 216 -12.58 8.54 10.17
N GLU A 217 -12.61 9.40 11.19
CA GLU A 217 -12.03 9.13 12.51
C GLU A 217 -13.00 8.41 13.45
N GLN A 218 -14.29 8.39 13.13
CA GLN A 218 -15.32 7.75 13.93
C GLN A 218 -16.26 6.87 13.10
N ALA A 219 -16.81 5.84 13.74
CA ALA A 219 -17.86 5.01 13.18
C ALA A 219 -19.22 5.73 13.24
N GLY A 220 -20.13 5.40 12.33
CA GLY A 220 -21.48 5.97 12.27
C GLY A 220 -22.05 5.96 10.86
N ILE A 221 -22.93 6.92 10.57
CA ILE A 221 -23.55 7.14 9.27
C ILE A 221 -22.90 8.34 8.60
N PHE A 222 -22.33 8.12 7.43
CA PHE A 222 -21.71 9.18 6.63
C PHE A 222 -22.77 10.18 6.17
N LYS A 223 -22.58 11.46 6.51
CA LYS A 223 -23.47 12.57 6.13
C LYS A 223 -22.90 13.45 5.02
N GLY A 224 -21.63 13.25 4.64
CA GLY A 224 -20.98 13.97 3.56
C GLY A 224 -19.64 14.56 3.96
N ILE A 225 -19.08 15.37 3.06
CA ILE A 225 -17.83 16.11 3.26
C ILE A 225 -18.10 17.57 2.92
N GLN A 226 -17.91 18.47 3.88
CA GLN A 226 -17.95 19.92 3.62
C GLN A 226 -16.66 20.36 2.93
N GLY A 227 -16.73 21.42 2.10
CA GLY A 227 -15.57 22.00 1.42
C GLY A 227 -15.05 21.19 0.23
N LEU A 228 -15.77 20.15 -0.20
CA LEU A 228 -15.38 19.31 -1.34
C LEU A 228 -15.28 20.11 -2.66
N ASP A 229 -16.13 21.12 -2.82
CA ASP A 229 -16.14 22.08 -3.92
C ASP A 229 -14.83 22.89 -4.01
N ARG A 230 -14.17 23.15 -2.88
CA ARG A 230 -12.89 23.88 -2.84
C ARG A 230 -11.72 23.01 -3.32
N LEU A 231 -11.84 21.68 -3.25
CA LEU A 231 -10.78 20.77 -3.67
C LEU A 231 -10.54 20.81 -5.18
N VAL A 232 -11.61 20.94 -5.96
CA VAL A 232 -11.51 20.99 -7.43
C VAL A 232 -10.93 22.32 -7.92
N GLU A 233 -10.86 23.34 -7.06
CA GLU A 233 -10.24 24.62 -7.35
C GLU A 233 -8.72 24.61 -7.08
N ILE A 234 -8.19 23.60 -6.39
CA ILE A 234 -6.75 23.52 -6.10
C ILE A 234 -6.00 23.22 -7.41
N PRO A 235 -5.05 24.09 -7.82
CA PRO A 235 -4.20 23.81 -8.97
C PRO A 235 -3.47 22.47 -8.83
N GLY A 236 -3.55 21.66 -9.88
CA GLY A 236 -2.91 20.34 -9.95
C GLY A 236 -3.68 19.23 -9.25
N VAL A 237 -4.88 19.46 -8.69
CA VAL A 237 -5.78 18.35 -8.36
C VAL A 237 -6.40 17.81 -9.64
N HIS A 238 -6.18 16.53 -9.91
CA HIS A 238 -6.64 15.86 -11.12
C HIS A 238 -7.91 15.05 -10.88
N TYR A 239 -8.01 14.40 -9.72
CA TYR A 239 -9.13 13.53 -9.37
C TYR A 239 -9.55 13.72 -7.92
N VAL A 240 -10.86 13.75 -7.69
CA VAL A 240 -11.50 13.74 -6.38
C VAL A 240 -12.62 12.70 -6.48
N VAL A 241 -12.50 11.60 -5.73
CA VAL A 241 -13.37 10.42 -5.83
C VAL A 241 -13.98 10.13 -4.48
N SER A 242 -15.28 10.40 -4.34
CA SER A 242 -16.04 10.02 -3.15
C SER A 242 -16.17 8.50 -3.08
N LEU A 243 -15.88 7.92 -1.91
CA LEU A 243 -16.00 6.48 -1.65
C LEU A 243 -17.25 6.12 -0.87
N LYS A 244 -17.97 7.13 -0.36
CA LYS A 244 -19.20 6.98 0.41
C LYS A 244 -20.29 7.89 -0.15
N ASN A 245 -21.53 7.42 -0.06
CA ASN A 245 -22.74 8.19 -0.29
C ASN A 245 -23.37 8.57 1.04
N TYR A 246 -24.16 9.65 1.05
CA TYR A 246 -24.98 10.02 2.21
C TYR A 246 -25.80 8.80 2.68
N GLY A 247 -25.71 8.48 3.96
CA GLY A 247 -26.41 7.35 4.57
C GLY A 247 -25.60 6.05 4.62
N ASP A 248 -24.45 5.96 3.95
CA ASP A 248 -23.58 4.78 4.05
C ASP A 248 -23.02 4.64 5.46
N SER A 249 -22.90 3.41 5.94
CA SER A 249 -22.23 3.13 7.22
C SER A 249 -20.71 3.30 7.10
N VAL A 250 -20.12 3.89 8.13
CA VAL A 250 -18.69 3.94 8.41
C VAL A 250 -18.41 3.00 9.57
N ILE A 251 -17.63 1.96 9.29
CA ILE A 251 -17.16 0.99 10.28
C ILE A 251 -15.64 1.13 10.34
N LEU A 252 -15.08 1.22 11.55
CA LEU A 252 -13.65 1.34 11.75
C LEU A 252 -12.97 -0.04 11.84
N PRO A 253 -11.66 -0.12 11.58
CA PRO A 253 -10.86 -1.27 11.98
C PRO A 253 -10.95 -1.52 13.50
N PRO A 254 -10.82 -2.78 13.97
CA PRO A 254 -10.62 -4.00 13.19
C PRO A 254 -11.90 -4.58 12.60
N GLU A 255 -13.06 -3.96 12.84
CA GLU A 255 -14.35 -4.48 12.37
C GLU A 255 -14.48 -4.41 10.84
N HIS A 256 -13.95 -3.36 10.22
CA HIS A 256 -13.85 -3.28 8.76
C HIS A 256 -12.68 -2.39 8.31
N PHE A 257 -11.69 -2.97 7.62
CA PHE A 257 -10.42 -2.28 7.31
C PHE A 257 -10.51 -1.18 6.25
N SER A 258 -11.46 -1.27 5.31
CA SER A 258 -11.58 -0.27 4.23
C SER A 258 -12.79 0.66 4.35
N SER A 259 -13.65 0.51 5.37
CA SER A 259 -14.88 1.31 5.42
C SER A 259 -14.64 2.72 5.98
N CYS A 260 -13.48 2.96 6.60
CA CYS A 260 -13.09 4.28 7.07
C CYS A 260 -12.67 5.21 5.91
N PHE A 261 -12.27 4.70 4.75
CA PHE A 261 -11.92 5.55 3.62
C PHE A 261 -13.17 6.19 3.02
N VAL A 262 -13.19 7.53 2.94
CA VAL A 262 -14.34 8.30 2.47
C VAL A 262 -14.08 9.09 1.20
N LEU A 263 -12.82 9.44 0.94
CA LEU A 263 -12.43 10.25 -0.22
C LEU A 263 -11.04 9.87 -0.70
N ASN A 264 -10.88 9.75 -2.01
CA ASN A 264 -9.58 9.62 -2.66
C ASN A 264 -9.29 10.87 -3.49
N ILE A 265 -8.06 11.36 -3.43
CA ILE A 265 -7.59 12.54 -4.15
C ILE A 265 -6.31 12.16 -4.88
N VAL A 266 -6.20 12.54 -6.15
CA VAL A 266 -4.94 12.44 -6.92
C VAL A 266 -4.55 13.82 -7.40
N PHE A 267 -3.33 14.22 -7.11
CA PHE A 267 -2.84 15.55 -7.46
C PHE A 267 -1.34 15.58 -7.80
N GLU A 268 -0.92 16.60 -8.51
CA GLU A 268 0.49 16.90 -8.79
C GLU A 268 1.06 17.96 -7.83
N ALA A 269 2.36 17.91 -7.61
CA ALA A 269 3.13 18.95 -6.91
C ALA A 269 4.58 19.01 -7.43
N GLU A 270 5.28 20.10 -7.12
CA GLU A 270 6.67 20.32 -7.56
C GLU A 270 7.72 19.61 -6.70
N SER A 271 7.34 19.15 -5.50
CA SER A 271 8.23 18.47 -4.56
C SER A 271 7.42 17.69 -3.51
N THR A 272 8.07 16.77 -2.78
CA THR A 272 7.44 16.08 -1.65
C THR A 272 7.00 17.04 -0.55
N GLU A 273 7.71 18.15 -0.35
CA GLU A 273 7.30 19.17 0.62
C GLU A 273 6.04 19.93 0.16
N ALA A 274 5.93 20.22 -1.14
CA ALA A 274 4.71 20.80 -1.71
C ALA A 274 3.52 19.81 -1.67
N VAL A 275 3.79 18.50 -1.73
CA VAL A 275 2.76 17.47 -1.47
C VAL A 275 2.22 17.62 -0.05
N GLN A 276 3.11 17.69 0.96
CA GLN A 276 2.70 17.81 2.35
C GLN A 276 1.88 19.09 2.60
N GLN A 277 2.36 20.23 2.10
CA GLN A 277 1.63 21.51 2.21
C GLN A 277 0.22 21.44 1.63
N LYS A 278 0.04 20.71 0.52
CA LYS A 278 -1.28 20.52 -0.09
C LYS A 278 -2.17 19.58 0.73
N ILE A 279 -1.61 18.53 1.34
CA ILE A 279 -2.34 17.65 2.26
C ILE A 279 -2.82 18.42 3.50
N ASP A 280 -1.93 19.23 4.09
CA ASP A 280 -2.26 20.06 5.26
C ASP A 280 -3.39 21.04 4.91
N TRP A 281 -3.30 21.69 3.74
CA TRP A 281 -4.38 22.56 3.26
C TRP A 281 -5.70 21.80 3.04
N ILE A 282 -5.65 20.59 2.48
CA ILE A 282 -6.84 19.74 2.31
C ILE A 282 -7.53 19.52 3.67
N HIS A 283 -6.78 19.23 4.73
CA HIS A 283 -7.32 19.03 6.09
C HIS A 283 -7.97 20.31 6.65
N GLU A 284 -7.42 21.48 6.34
CA GLU A 284 -7.98 22.75 6.80
C GLU A 284 -9.30 23.12 6.10
N VAL A 285 -9.53 22.63 4.89
CA VAL A 285 -10.68 23.06 4.08
C VAL A 285 -11.82 22.06 4.02
N ILE A 286 -11.56 20.79 4.32
CA ILE A 286 -12.61 19.76 4.32
C ILE A 286 -12.95 19.31 5.73
N GLU A 287 -14.21 18.96 5.93
CA GLU A 287 -14.69 18.34 7.16
C GLU A 287 -15.52 17.11 6.82
N VAL A 288 -15.12 15.95 7.34
CA VAL A 288 -15.84 14.68 7.16
C VAL A 288 -16.93 14.59 8.24
N ILE A 289 -18.19 14.46 7.83
CA ILE A 289 -19.31 14.37 8.76
C ILE A 289 -19.79 12.92 8.87
N VAL A 290 -19.70 12.36 10.07
CA VAL A 290 -20.23 11.04 10.44
C VAL A 290 -21.05 11.19 11.72
N GLU A 291 -22.26 10.65 11.75
CA GLU A 291 -23.19 10.71 12.89
C GLU A 291 -23.65 9.33 13.37
#